data_AF-A0A7C5K5U1-F1
#
_entry.id   AF-A0A7C5K5U1-F1
#
_cell.length_a   1.000
_cell.length_b   1.000
_cell.length_c   1.000
_cell.angle_alpha   90.00
_cell.angle_beta   90.00
_cell.angle_gamma   90.00
#
_symmetry.space_group_name_H-M   'P 1'
#
loop_
_entity.id
_entity.type
_entity.pdbx_description
1 polymer ?
#
loop_
_entity_poly.entity_id
_entity_poly.type
_entity_poly.pdbx_seq_one_letter_code
_entity_poly.pdbx_strand_id
1 'polypeptide(L)'
;METAKKFGAARSGQLLIVAALAIAILIASTSIYVYELTTQKQSAENDSIVELVLAIKTGLRNAAVSALANITQGGQKTVLAENLDTLADVYTRLYPQQICQIRYKLPNSAGYEDGVKLSWNSNNGLGVSSVYVPYMLKVLAPTFNATLNDAVNITTTLKVQGFCTVGENETLKTVNLTCMVFNEEKQAQAKWIAIYYEDDSGAWIPVNNPSITDWGNSTYSPHFTVALASDFVHVSVHVVDARNILVVANTTCSQAV
;
A
#
# COMPACT_ATOMS: atom_id res chain seq x y z
N MET A 1 71.18 39.74 60.23
CA MET A 1 71.61 38.36 59.91
C MET A 1 70.35 37.52 59.85
N GLU A 2 70.04 37.02 58.66
CA GLU A 2 68.74 36.52 58.19
C GLU A 2 68.18 35.32 58.98
N THR A 3 66.86 35.32 59.17
CA THR A 3 66.06 34.16 59.56
C THR A 3 65.61 33.40 58.31
N ALA A 4 66.23 32.25 58.06
CA ALA A 4 65.87 31.34 56.97
C ALA A 4 64.49 30.70 57.23
N LYS A 5 63.52 31.02 56.37
CA LYS A 5 62.16 30.46 56.40
C LYS A 5 62.16 29.14 55.63
N LYS A 6 62.16 28.00 56.33
CA LYS A 6 61.95 26.66 55.73
C LYS A 6 60.52 26.54 55.21
N PHE A 7 60.33 26.59 53.89
CA PHE A 7 59.08 26.17 53.25
C PHE A 7 59.06 24.64 53.10
N GLY A 8 58.06 23.99 53.69
CA GLY A 8 57.93 22.54 53.75
C GLY A 8 57.71 21.88 52.39
N ALA A 9 58.60 20.94 52.05
CA ALA A 9 58.58 20.18 50.80
C ALA A 9 57.55 19.03 50.73
N ALA A 10 56.62 18.92 51.68
CA ALA A 10 55.67 17.79 51.77
C ALA A 10 54.32 18.02 51.05
N ARG A 11 54.02 19.25 50.61
CA ARG A 11 52.69 19.62 50.05
C ARG A 11 52.66 19.85 48.53
N SER A 12 53.82 20.01 47.89
CA SER A 12 53.92 20.31 46.45
C SER A 12 53.53 19.12 45.56
N GLY A 13 53.98 17.91 45.91
CA GLY A 13 53.66 16.69 45.16
C GLY A 13 52.17 16.32 45.22
N GLN A 14 51.53 16.50 46.38
CA GLN A 14 50.07 16.30 46.51
C GLN A 14 49.28 17.32 45.70
N LEU A 15 49.73 18.58 45.66
CA LEU A 15 49.07 19.62 44.86
C LEU A 15 49.18 19.31 43.34
N LEU A 16 50.32 18.77 42.92
CA LEU A 16 50.57 18.38 41.53
C LEU A 16 49.73 17.14 41.13
N ILE A 17 49.58 16.17 42.03
CA ILE A 17 48.69 15.02 41.84
C ILE A 17 47.22 15.46 41.74
N VAL A 18 46.78 16.36 42.61
CA VAL A 18 45.40 16.89 42.59
C VAL A 18 45.13 17.68 41.30
N ALA A 19 46.09 18.51 40.86
CA ALA A 19 45.98 19.25 39.61
C ALA A 19 45.93 18.32 38.39
N ALA A 20 46.81 17.30 38.34
CA ALA A 20 46.80 16.30 37.27
C ALA A 20 45.50 15.49 37.25
N LEU A 21 44.96 15.12 38.42
CA LEU A 21 43.69 14.43 38.55
C LEU A 21 42.53 15.32 38.08
N ALA A 22 42.53 16.60 38.42
CA ALA A 22 41.51 17.55 37.96
C ALA A 22 41.52 17.70 36.42
N ILE A 23 42.70 17.79 35.81
CA ILE A 23 42.85 17.83 34.36
C ILE A 23 42.37 16.52 33.72
N ALA A 24 42.73 15.36 34.30
CA ALA A 24 42.28 14.07 33.81
C ALA A 24 40.76 13.91 33.87
N ILE A 25 40.12 14.37 34.96
CA ILE A 25 38.66 14.36 35.12
C ILE A 25 38.00 15.28 34.07
N LEU A 26 38.56 16.46 33.80
CA LEU A 26 38.05 17.38 32.78
C LEU A 26 38.15 16.79 31.37
N ILE A 27 39.28 16.16 31.03
CA ILE A 27 39.46 15.48 29.74
C ILE A 27 38.50 14.29 29.62
N ALA A 28 38.33 13.48 30.67
CA ALA A 28 37.40 12.36 30.67
C ALA A 28 35.94 12.83 30.53
N SER A 29 35.54 13.86 31.28
CA SER A 29 34.19 14.43 31.23
C SER A 29 33.86 15.01 29.85
N THR A 30 34.78 15.75 29.25
CA THR A 30 34.60 16.29 27.88
C THR A 30 34.55 15.18 26.84
N SER A 31 35.38 14.14 26.98
CA SER A 31 35.38 12.99 26.06
C SER A 31 34.07 12.20 26.13
N ILE A 32 33.55 11.95 27.34
CA ILE A 32 32.26 11.27 27.56
C ILE A 32 31.11 12.12 26.99
N TYR A 33 31.10 13.43 27.27
CA TYR A 33 30.08 14.34 26.75
C TYR A 33 30.06 14.37 25.21
N VAL A 34 31.23 14.47 24.57
CA VAL A 34 31.34 14.39 23.11
C VAL A 34 30.85 13.05 22.60
N TYR A 35 31.24 11.94 23.24
CA TYR A 35 30.81 10.59 22.87
C TYR A 35 29.28 10.44 22.92
N GLU A 36 28.65 10.85 24.03
CA GLU A 36 27.20 10.82 24.21
C GLU A 36 26.47 11.66 23.15
N LEU A 37 26.96 12.86 22.87
CA LEU A 37 26.43 13.73 21.82
C LEU A 37 26.51 13.11 20.42
N THR A 38 27.67 12.53 20.06
CA THR A 38 27.80 11.80 18.79
C THR A 38 26.87 10.60 18.72
N THR A 39 26.71 9.85 19.80
CA THR A 39 25.86 8.65 19.85
C THR A 39 24.38 9.03 19.73
N GLN A 40 23.92 10.05 20.44
CA GLN A 40 22.56 10.58 20.32
C GLN A 40 22.28 11.12 18.91
N LYS A 41 23.23 11.87 18.34
CA LYS A 41 23.10 12.39 16.97
C LYS A 41 22.97 11.26 15.95
N GLN A 42 23.75 10.19 16.09
CA GLN A 42 23.71 9.03 15.21
C GLN A 42 22.39 8.24 15.36
N SER A 43 21.88 8.10 16.58
CA SER A 43 20.56 7.48 16.82
C SER A 43 19.44 8.29 16.17
N ALA A 44 19.42 9.61 16.35
CA ALA A 44 18.43 10.49 15.75
C ALA A 44 18.50 10.53 14.22
N GLU A 45 19.70 10.47 13.64
CA GLU A 45 19.90 10.39 12.19
C GLU A 45 19.35 9.07 11.63
N ASN A 46 19.59 7.95 12.31
CA ASN A 46 19.05 6.64 11.93
C ASN A 46 17.52 6.62 12.00
N ASP A 47 16.91 7.13 13.06
CA ASP A 47 15.45 7.21 13.19
C ASP A 47 14.83 8.06 12.07
N SER A 48 15.45 9.19 11.75
CA SER A 48 15.02 10.06 10.64
C SER A 48 15.05 9.36 9.27
N ILE A 49 16.04 8.50 9.03
CA ILE A 49 16.14 7.74 7.78
C ILE A 49 15.08 6.64 7.72
N VAL A 50 14.80 5.97 8.82
CA VAL A 50 13.72 4.97 8.90
C VAL A 50 12.37 5.62 8.61
N GLU A 51 12.10 6.80 9.20
CA GLU A 51 10.90 7.60 8.91
C GLU A 51 10.82 8.02 7.44
N LEU A 52 11.93 8.44 6.83
CA LEU A 52 11.99 8.78 5.41
C LEU A 52 11.63 7.58 4.52
N VAL A 53 12.24 6.42 4.77
CA VAL A 53 11.95 5.20 4.00
C VAL A 53 10.47 4.81 4.16
N LEU A 54 9.92 4.91 5.37
CA LEU A 54 8.51 4.63 5.63
C LEU A 54 7.59 5.63 4.92
N ALA A 55 7.93 6.91 4.92
CA ALA A 55 7.19 7.96 4.22
C ALA A 55 7.18 7.71 2.71
N ILE A 56 8.33 7.37 2.12
CA ILE A 56 8.44 7.03 0.69
C ILE A 56 7.60 5.79 0.36
N LYS A 57 7.71 4.72 1.15
CA LYS A 57 6.89 3.51 0.99
C LYS A 57 5.39 3.83 1.00
N THR A 58 4.98 4.66 1.96
CA THR A 58 3.58 5.09 2.10
C THR A 58 3.15 5.96 0.93
N GLY A 59 3.99 6.89 0.49
CA GLY A 59 3.75 7.74 -0.67
C GLY A 59 3.58 6.93 -1.96
N LEU A 60 4.48 5.99 -2.22
CA LEU A 60 4.41 5.10 -3.39
C LEU A 60 3.13 4.26 -3.37
N ARG A 61 2.78 3.70 -2.20
CA ARG A 61 1.53 2.96 -2.03
C ARG A 61 0.31 3.82 -2.33
N ASN A 62 0.25 5.04 -1.78
CA ASN A 62 -0.88 5.94 -1.97
C ASN A 62 -0.99 6.42 -3.43
N ALA A 63 0.14 6.71 -4.08
CA ALA A 63 0.19 7.04 -5.50
C ALA A 63 -0.36 5.89 -6.36
N ALA A 64 0.03 4.65 -6.08
CA ALA A 64 -0.47 3.46 -6.78
C ALA A 64 -1.96 3.21 -6.55
N VAL A 65 -2.43 3.32 -5.30
CA VAL A 65 -3.87 3.20 -4.97
C VAL A 65 -4.69 4.25 -5.71
N SER A 66 -4.25 5.52 -5.67
CA SER A 66 -4.93 6.64 -6.35
C SER A 66 -4.97 6.44 -7.86
N ALA A 67 -3.84 6.05 -8.46
CA ALA A 67 -3.76 5.76 -9.89
C ALA A 67 -4.68 4.59 -10.27
N LEU A 68 -4.66 3.48 -9.54
CA LEU A 68 -5.51 2.33 -9.82
C LEU A 68 -7.01 2.66 -9.66
N ALA A 69 -7.37 3.44 -8.63
CA ALA A 69 -8.75 3.91 -8.45
C ALA A 69 -9.21 4.76 -9.65
N ASN A 70 -8.37 5.66 -10.15
CA ASN A 70 -8.68 6.47 -11.33
C ASN A 70 -8.79 5.60 -12.61
N ILE A 71 -7.83 4.72 -12.85
CA ILE A 71 -7.77 3.89 -14.05
C ILE A 71 -8.96 2.94 -14.13
N THR A 72 -9.30 2.29 -13.02
CA THR A 72 -10.44 1.37 -12.95
C THR A 72 -11.78 2.06 -13.19
N GLN A 73 -11.85 3.39 -13.04
CA GLN A 73 -13.04 4.19 -13.33
C GLN A 73 -12.99 4.87 -14.72
N GLY A 74 -12.08 4.43 -15.60
CA GLY A 74 -11.98 4.92 -16.98
C GLY A 74 -10.90 5.99 -17.19
N GLY A 75 -10.09 6.29 -16.17
CA GLY A 75 -8.93 7.18 -16.30
C GLY A 75 -7.82 6.59 -17.18
N GLN A 76 -6.94 7.47 -17.67
CA GLN A 76 -5.80 7.06 -18.49
C GLN A 76 -4.76 6.28 -17.67
N LYS A 77 -4.16 5.24 -18.27
CA LYS A 77 -3.13 4.41 -17.62
C LYS A 77 -1.84 5.19 -17.30
N THR A 78 -1.54 6.25 -18.06
CA THR A 78 -0.34 7.09 -17.88
C THR A 78 -0.28 7.75 -16.51
N VAL A 79 -1.44 7.96 -15.86
CA VAL A 79 -1.54 8.54 -14.51
C VAL A 79 -0.71 7.79 -13.48
N LEU A 80 -0.51 6.48 -13.63
CA LEU A 80 0.39 5.74 -12.74
C LEU A 80 1.83 6.24 -12.83
N ALA A 81 2.38 6.34 -14.04
CA ALA A 81 3.73 6.84 -14.27
C ALA A 81 3.87 8.29 -13.80
N GLU A 82 2.93 9.16 -14.20
CA GLU A 82 2.92 10.58 -13.86
C GLU A 82 2.91 10.81 -12.33
N ASN A 83 2.10 10.05 -11.59
CA ASN A 83 2.05 10.14 -10.13
C ASN A 83 3.37 9.68 -9.48
N LEU A 84 3.98 8.61 -9.99
CA LEU A 84 5.24 8.09 -9.46
C LEU A 84 6.43 9.02 -9.76
N ASP A 85 6.47 9.60 -10.96
CA ASP A 85 7.47 10.60 -11.35
C ASP A 85 7.35 11.85 -10.48
N THR A 86 6.13 12.37 -10.33
CA THR A 86 5.86 13.52 -9.46
C THR A 86 6.31 13.25 -8.02
N LEU A 87 6.01 12.06 -7.49
CA LEU A 87 6.41 11.68 -6.15
C LEU A 87 7.94 11.58 -6.01
N ALA A 88 8.61 10.94 -6.97
CA ALA A 88 10.06 10.83 -7.01
C ALA A 88 10.72 12.22 -7.00
N ASP A 89 10.23 13.14 -7.83
CA ASP A 89 10.71 14.52 -7.91
C ASP A 89 10.47 15.31 -6.62
N VAL A 90 9.35 15.09 -5.93
CA VAL A 90 9.09 15.72 -4.63
C VAL A 90 10.11 15.26 -3.59
N TYR A 91 10.36 13.95 -3.46
CA TYR A 91 11.34 13.46 -2.49
C TYR A 91 12.78 13.85 -2.82
N THR A 92 13.15 13.89 -4.09
CA THR A 92 14.47 14.39 -4.49
C THR A 92 14.65 15.87 -4.14
N ARG A 93 13.59 16.70 -4.21
CA ARG A 93 13.66 18.12 -3.86
C ARG A 93 13.61 18.41 -2.36
N LEU A 94 12.87 17.62 -1.58
CA LEU A 94 12.71 17.83 -0.13
C LEU A 94 14.00 17.57 0.65
N TYR A 95 14.89 16.75 0.11
CA TYR A 95 16.12 16.33 0.80
C TYR A 95 17.37 16.73 -0.01
N PRO A 96 17.65 18.01 -0.26
CA PRO A 96 18.76 18.41 -1.13
C PRO A 96 20.16 18.05 -0.59
N GLN A 97 20.28 17.79 0.72
CA GLN A 97 21.52 17.37 1.38
C GLN A 97 21.72 15.85 1.43
N GLN A 98 20.71 15.07 1.02
CA GLN A 98 20.74 13.60 1.01
C GLN A 98 20.33 13.13 -0.38
N ILE A 99 21.07 12.21 -0.99
CA ILE A 99 20.66 11.73 -2.32
C ILE A 99 19.60 10.65 -2.09
N CYS A 100 18.33 11.06 -2.16
CA CYS A 100 17.17 10.17 -2.25
C CYS A 100 16.79 9.99 -3.72
N GLN A 101 17.03 8.79 -4.25
CA GLN A 101 16.69 8.41 -5.62
C GLN A 101 15.73 7.25 -5.62
N ILE A 102 14.55 7.47 -6.19
CA ILE A 102 13.53 6.44 -6.43
C ILE A 102 13.59 6.11 -7.92
N ARG A 103 13.76 4.83 -8.26
CA ARG A 103 13.68 4.32 -9.63
C ARG A 103 12.66 3.20 -9.66
N TYR A 104 11.73 3.24 -10.58
CA TYR A 104 10.71 2.20 -10.71
C TYR A 104 10.68 1.62 -12.13
N LYS A 105 10.00 0.49 -12.29
CA LYS A 105 9.72 -0.11 -13.58
C LYS A 105 8.25 -0.47 -13.66
N LEU A 106 7.64 -0.20 -14.81
CA LEU A 106 6.28 -0.61 -15.13
C LEU A 106 6.32 -1.88 -16.00
N PRO A 107 5.92 -3.04 -15.46
CA PRO A 107 5.98 -4.30 -16.19
C PRO A 107 4.88 -4.43 -17.25
N ASN A 108 5.24 -5.05 -18.38
CA ASN A 108 4.36 -5.38 -19.50
C ASN A 108 4.26 -6.92 -19.69
N SER A 109 4.23 -7.65 -18.57
CA SER A 109 4.28 -9.12 -18.53
C SER A 109 3.28 -9.68 -17.52
N ALA A 110 2.93 -10.97 -17.62
CA ALA A 110 1.99 -11.66 -16.70
C ALA A 110 0.58 -11.04 -16.63
N GLY A 111 0.12 -10.48 -17.76
CA GLY A 111 -1.17 -9.81 -17.87
C GLY A 111 -1.18 -8.36 -17.36
N TYR A 112 -0.02 -7.82 -17.01
CA TYR A 112 0.15 -6.38 -16.78
C TYR A 112 0.48 -5.66 -18.09
N GLU A 113 -0.07 -4.46 -18.23
CA GLU A 113 0.23 -3.46 -19.25
C GLU A 113 0.56 -2.17 -18.51
N ASP A 114 1.79 -1.69 -18.68
CA ASP A 114 2.37 -0.56 -17.95
C ASP A 114 2.15 -0.63 -16.42
N GLY A 115 2.35 -1.83 -15.87
CA GLY A 115 2.21 -2.08 -14.42
C GLY A 115 0.78 -2.17 -13.92
N VAL A 116 -0.23 -2.12 -14.81
CA VAL A 116 -1.66 -2.24 -14.49
C VAL A 116 -2.21 -3.54 -15.07
N LYS A 117 -3.03 -4.26 -14.29
CA LYS A 117 -3.74 -5.46 -14.73
C LYS A 117 -5.22 -5.33 -14.42
N LEU A 118 -6.05 -5.33 -15.46
CA LEU A 118 -7.51 -5.38 -15.37
C LEU A 118 -8.00 -6.67 -16.02
N SER A 119 -8.38 -7.65 -15.19
CA SER A 119 -8.88 -8.95 -15.62
C SER A 119 -10.36 -9.05 -15.27
N TRP A 120 -11.21 -8.50 -16.14
CA TRP A 120 -12.66 -8.45 -15.94
C TRP A 120 -13.45 -9.38 -16.88
N ASN A 121 -12.83 -9.80 -17.98
CA ASN A 121 -13.50 -10.48 -19.10
C ASN A 121 -13.66 -11.99 -18.91
N SER A 122 -13.42 -12.53 -17.72
CA SER A 122 -13.54 -13.96 -17.45
C SER A 122 -14.92 -14.30 -16.90
N ASN A 123 -15.65 -15.17 -17.60
CA ASN A 123 -16.97 -15.70 -17.19
C ASN A 123 -16.87 -16.83 -16.14
N ASN A 124 -15.85 -16.77 -15.28
CA ASN A 124 -15.60 -17.76 -14.22
C ASN A 124 -15.89 -17.22 -12.82
N GLY A 125 -16.52 -16.05 -12.74
CA GLY A 125 -16.80 -15.36 -11.49
C GLY A 125 -15.57 -14.75 -10.83
N LEU A 126 -14.42 -14.63 -11.51
CA LEU A 126 -13.22 -14.00 -10.95
C LEU A 126 -12.92 -12.69 -11.68
N GLY A 127 -12.84 -11.61 -10.92
CA GLY A 127 -12.41 -10.29 -11.37
C GLY A 127 -11.17 -9.84 -10.60
N VAL A 128 -10.20 -9.23 -11.29
CA VAL A 128 -8.99 -8.67 -10.65
C VAL A 128 -8.67 -7.30 -11.23
N SER A 129 -8.47 -6.33 -10.34
CA SER A 129 -7.89 -5.01 -10.64
C SER A 129 -6.61 -4.86 -9.84
N SER A 130 -5.47 -4.65 -10.50
CA SER A 130 -4.18 -4.66 -9.83
C SER A 130 -3.18 -3.68 -10.43
N VAL A 131 -2.29 -3.16 -9.58
CA VAL A 131 -1.08 -2.44 -9.94
C VAL A 131 0.11 -3.12 -9.27
N TYR A 132 1.16 -3.35 -10.05
CA TYR A 132 2.42 -3.89 -9.58
C TYR A 132 3.60 -3.05 -10.08
N VAL A 133 4.33 -2.44 -9.13
CA VAL A 133 5.43 -1.52 -9.40
C VAL A 133 6.64 -1.93 -8.57
N PRO A 134 7.57 -2.71 -9.14
CA PRO A 134 8.88 -2.90 -8.53
C PRO A 134 9.66 -1.58 -8.55
N TYR A 135 10.35 -1.28 -7.46
CA TYR A 135 11.16 -0.09 -7.34
C TYR A 135 12.45 -0.33 -6.54
N MET A 136 13.42 0.54 -6.82
CA MET A 136 14.68 0.67 -6.11
C MET A 136 14.70 2.04 -5.44
N LEU A 137 14.89 2.06 -4.13
CA LEU A 137 15.13 3.25 -3.34
C LEU A 137 16.60 3.29 -2.93
N LYS A 138 17.30 4.33 -3.34
CA LYS A 138 18.67 4.61 -2.90
C LYS A 138 18.66 5.84 -2.01
N VAL A 139 19.17 5.70 -0.80
CA VAL A 139 19.33 6.79 0.18
C VAL A 139 20.81 6.92 0.49
N LEU A 140 21.39 8.07 0.18
CA LEU A 140 22.76 8.43 0.56
C LEU A 140 22.72 9.63 1.51
N ALA A 141 23.27 9.44 2.70
CA ALA A 141 23.54 10.46 3.70
C ALA A 141 25.03 10.35 4.15
N PRO A 142 25.58 11.36 4.84
CA PRO A 142 27.01 11.38 5.20
C PRO A 142 27.50 10.15 5.96
N THR A 143 26.65 9.54 6.79
CA THR A 143 26.97 8.37 7.62
C THR A 143 26.20 7.11 7.21
N PHE A 144 25.31 7.21 6.21
CA PHE A 144 24.39 6.13 5.85
C PHE A 144 24.26 5.99 4.34
N ASN A 145 24.39 4.76 3.84
CA ASN A 145 24.16 4.42 2.45
C ASN A 145 23.37 3.13 2.39
N ALA A 146 22.15 3.19 1.86
CA ALA A 146 21.34 2.01 1.64
C ALA A 146 20.71 2.01 0.25
N THR A 147 20.60 0.81 -0.29
CA THR A 147 19.79 0.52 -1.48
C THR A 147 18.78 -0.55 -1.10
N LEU A 148 17.51 -0.22 -1.25
CA LEU A 148 16.38 -1.10 -0.99
C LEU A 148 15.71 -1.43 -2.32
N ASN A 149 15.48 -2.72 -2.56
CA ASN A 149 14.63 -3.20 -3.66
C ASN A 149 13.34 -3.74 -3.04
N ASP A 150 12.20 -3.28 -3.52
CA ASP A 150 10.90 -3.66 -3.02
C ASP A 150 9.86 -3.50 -4.15
N ALA A 151 8.59 -3.81 -3.88
CA ALA A 151 7.52 -3.61 -4.84
C ALA A 151 6.25 -3.10 -4.17
N VAL A 152 5.56 -2.18 -4.85
CA VAL A 152 4.19 -1.83 -4.53
C VAL A 152 3.27 -2.78 -5.29
N ASN A 153 2.51 -3.58 -4.55
CA ASN A 153 1.46 -4.44 -5.09
C ASN A 153 0.13 -4.05 -4.46
N ILE A 154 -0.76 -3.51 -5.27
CA ILE A 154 -2.12 -3.12 -4.88
C ILE A 154 -3.07 -3.92 -5.74
N THR A 155 -3.90 -4.75 -5.11
CA THR A 155 -4.80 -5.66 -5.81
C THR A 155 -6.15 -5.67 -5.11
N THR A 156 -7.20 -5.55 -5.91
CA THR A 156 -8.59 -5.82 -5.50
C THR A 156 -9.10 -7.00 -6.33
N THR A 157 -9.53 -8.05 -5.64
CA THR A 157 -10.06 -9.27 -6.25
C THR A 157 -11.52 -9.44 -5.85
N LEU A 158 -12.35 -9.76 -6.83
CA LEU A 158 -13.76 -10.10 -6.64
C LEU A 158 -13.99 -11.53 -7.08
N LYS A 159 -14.58 -12.34 -6.20
CA LYS A 159 -15.04 -13.68 -6.51
C LYS A 159 -16.56 -13.74 -6.39
N VAL A 160 -17.23 -14.10 -7.47
CA VAL A 160 -18.67 -14.20 -7.60
C VAL A 160 -19.05 -15.63 -7.90
N GLN A 161 -19.94 -16.17 -7.11
CA GLN A 161 -20.61 -17.44 -7.37
C GLN A 161 -22.09 -17.18 -7.39
N GLY A 162 -22.85 -17.90 -8.21
CA GLY A 162 -24.28 -17.69 -8.28
C GLY A 162 -25.01 -18.87 -8.86
N PHE A 163 -26.28 -18.96 -8.51
CA PHE A 163 -27.22 -19.93 -9.03
C PHE A 163 -28.57 -19.24 -9.23
N CYS A 164 -29.42 -19.83 -10.07
CA CYS A 164 -30.79 -19.38 -10.21
C CYS A 164 -31.79 -20.47 -9.80
N THR A 165 -32.95 -20.06 -9.32
CA THR A 165 -34.13 -20.92 -9.19
C THR A 165 -35.18 -20.47 -10.19
N VAL A 166 -35.89 -21.42 -10.78
CA VAL A 166 -36.90 -21.19 -11.82
C VAL A 166 -38.27 -21.17 -11.15
N GLY A 167 -39.07 -20.15 -11.46
CA GLY A 167 -40.46 -20.01 -11.02
C GLY A 167 -41.44 -20.80 -11.88
N GLU A 168 -42.73 -20.72 -11.54
CA GLU A 168 -43.78 -21.56 -12.14
C GLU A 168 -43.94 -21.43 -13.66
N ASN A 169 -43.56 -20.28 -14.25
CA ASN A 169 -43.73 -20.00 -15.67
C ASN A 169 -42.46 -20.28 -16.52
N GLU A 170 -41.43 -20.92 -15.96
CA GLU A 170 -40.12 -21.21 -16.55
C GLU A 170 -39.27 -19.98 -16.97
N THR A 171 -39.90 -18.84 -17.24
CA THR A 171 -39.24 -17.58 -17.64
C THR A 171 -38.83 -16.73 -16.45
N LEU A 172 -39.55 -16.83 -15.32
CA LEU A 172 -39.25 -16.05 -14.12
C LEU A 172 -38.15 -16.75 -13.32
N LYS A 173 -37.00 -16.10 -13.15
CA LYS A 173 -35.85 -16.65 -12.45
C LYS A 173 -35.45 -15.79 -11.28
N THR A 174 -35.21 -16.43 -10.14
CA THR A 174 -34.64 -15.78 -8.97
C THR A 174 -33.15 -16.10 -8.91
N VAL A 175 -32.31 -15.09 -9.01
CA VAL A 175 -30.86 -15.19 -9.00
C VAL A 175 -30.35 -14.93 -7.58
N ASN A 176 -29.52 -15.84 -7.08
CA ASN A 176 -28.82 -15.71 -5.81
C ASN A 176 -27.33 -15.71 -6.06
N LEU A 177 -26.65 -14.66 -5.57
CA LEU A 177 -25.22 -14.47 -5.73
C LEU A 177 -24.52 -14.54 -4.37
N THR A 178 -23.27 -14.95 -4.40
CA THR A 178 -22.30 -14.82 -3.30
C THR A 178 -21.08 -14.12 -3.84
N CYS A 179 -20.83 -12.91 -3.34
CA CYS A 179 -19.71 -12.06 -3.74
C CYS A 179 -18.72 -11.97 -2.58
N MET A 180 -17.45 -12.28 -2.83
CA MET A 180 -16.36 -12.16 -1.86
C MET A 180 -15.31 -11.19 -2.38
N VAL A 181 -14.90 -10.26 -1.54
CA VAL A 181 -13.99 -9.16 -1.91
C VAL A 181 -12.69 -9.26 -1.12
N PHE A 182 -11.56 -9.13 -1.81
CA PHE A 182 -10.23 -9.25 -1.23
C PHE A 182 -9.31 -8.12 -1.67
N ASN A 183 -8.53 -7.58 -0.74
CA ASN A 183 -7.42 -6.66 -0.99
C ASN A 183 -6.11 -7.36 -0.65
N GLU A 184 -5.18 -7.44 -1.60
CA GLU A 184 -3.90 -8.12 -1.40
C GLU A 184 -4.06 -9.50 -0.70
N GLU A 185 -5.01 -10.31 -1.18
CA GLU A 185 -5.36 -11.65 -0.67
C GLU A 185 -6.04 -11.68 0.72
N LYS A 186 -6.33 -10.53 1.32
CA LYS A 186 -7.02 -10.40 2.61
C LYS A 186 -8.45 -9.93 2.41
N GLN A 187 -9.37 -10.37 3.26
CA GLN A 187 -10.76 -9.91 3.23
C GLN A 187 -10.86 -8.38 3.26
N ALA A 188 -11.71 -7.82 2.41
CA ALA A 188 -11.85 -6.39 2.24
C ALA A 188 -13.32 -5.94 2.09
N GLN A 189 -13.62 -4.78 2.64
CA GLN A 189 -14.96 -4.21 2.57
C GLN A 189 -15.23 -3.59 1.19
N ALA A 190 -16.40 -3.91 0.64
CA ALA A 190 -16.99 -3.19 -0.47
C ALA A 190 -17.62 -1.89 0.03
N LYS A 191 -17.33 -0.79 -0.69
CA LYS A 191 -18.01 0.49 -0.51
C LYS A 191 -19.31 0.55 -1.31
N TRP A 192 -19.33 -0.06 -2.49
CA TRP A 192 -20.47 -0.05 -3.41
C TRP A 192 -20.49 -1.33 -4.24
N ILE A 193 -21.70 -1.85 -4.51
CA ILE A 193 -21.93 -3.01 -5.37
C ILE A 193 -23.03 -2.65 -6.38
N ALA A 194 -22.75 -2.85 -7.67
CA ALA A 194 -23.72 -2.77 -8.76
C ALA A 194 -23.77 -4.11 -9.49
N ILE A 195 -24.94 -4.47 -9.99
CA ILE A 195 -25.21 -5.76 -10.61
C ILE A 195 -25.92 -5.52 -11.93
N TYR A 196 -25.47 -6.24 -12.95
CA TYR A 196 -26.05 -6.24 -14.28
C TYR A 196 -26.35 -7.68 -14.67
N TYR A 197 -27.42 -7.87 -15.45
CA TYR A 197 -27.69 -9.13 -16.11
C TYR A 197 -27.72 -8.92 -17.62
N GLU A 198 -27.43 -9.97 -18.37
CA GLU A 198 -27.57 -9.97 -19.82
C GLU A 198 -29.00 -10.39 -20.19
N ASP A 199 -29.68 -9.58 -21.00
CA ASP A 199 -31.00 -9.92 -21.52
C ASP A 199 -30.93 -10.90 -22.71
N ASP A 200 -32.09 -11.37 -23.19
CA ASP A 200 -32.16 -12.32 -24.32
C ASP A 200 -31.63 -11.72 -25.64
N SER A 201 -31.38 -10.40 -25.71
CA SER A 201 -30.78 -9.72 -26.86
C SER A 201 -29.26 -9.59 -26.77
N GLY A 202 -28.65 -9.96 -25.65
CA GLY A 202 -27.23 -9.77 -25.36
C GLY A 202 -26.87 -8.40 -24.77
N ALA A 203 -27.86 -7.62 -24.33
CA ALA A 203 -27.64 -6.31 -23.73
C ALA A 203 -27.48 -6.41 -22.20
N TRP A 204 -26.52 -5.68 -21.64
CA TRP A 204 -26.32 -5.60 -20.19
C TRP A 204 -27.32 -4.61 -19.56
N ILE A 205 -28.25 -5.13 -18.77
CA ILE A 205 -29.28 -4.36 -18.08
C ILE A 205 -28.94 -4.23 -16.59
N PRO A 206 -28.95 -3.01 -16.02
CA PRO A 206 -28.73 -2.83 -14.59
C PRO A 206 -29.89 -3.44 -13.78
N VAL A 207 -29.55 -4.14 -12.70
CA VAL A 207 -30.52 -4.56 -11.69
C VAL A 207 -30.86 -3.36 -10.81
N ASN A 208 -32.09 -2.88 -10.92
CA ASN A 208 -32.57 -1.79 -10.09
C ASN A 208 -32.94 -2.31 -8.69
N ASN A 209 -32.32 -1.74 -7.65
CA ASN A 209 -32.57 -2.06 -6.24
C ASN A 209 -32.45 -3.57 -5.90
N PRO A 210 -31.28 -4.21 -6.15
CA PRO A 210 -31.05 -5.56 -5.67
C PRO A 210 -31.10 -5.57 -4.14
N SER A 211 -31.65 -6.63 -3.56
CA SER A 211 -31.53 -6.83 -2.12
C SER A 211 -30.18 -7.47 -1.85
N ILE A 212 -29.35 -6.82 -1.03
CA ILE A 212 -27.98 -7.25 -0.75
C ILE A 212 -27.82 -7.43 0.75
N THR A 213 -27.53 -8.66 1.17
CA THR A 213 -27.16 -8.95 2.56
C THR A 213 -25.65 -8.83 2.72
N ASP A 214 -25.19 -7.96 3.62
CA ASP A 214 -23.79 -7.90 4.07
C ASP A 214 -23.62 -8.78 5.32
N TRP A 215 -22.73 -9.76 5.23
CA TRP A 215 -22.44 -10.70 6.33
C TRP A 215 -21.40 -10.18 7.33
N GLY A 216 -20.84 -8.98 7.12
CA GLY A 216 -19.83 -8.37 7.98
C GLY A 216 -18.44 -8.99 7.87
N ASN A 217 -18.24 -9.96 6.97
CA ASN A 217 -16.99 -10.70 6.76
C ASN A 217 -16.45 -10.58 5.32
N SER A 218 -16.73 -9.45 4.66
CA SER A 218 -16.37 -9.20 3.23
C SER A 218 -17.08 -10.13 2.23
N THR A 219 -18.16 -10.77 2.67
CA THR A 219 -19.07 -11.55 1.83
C THR A 219 -20.41 -10.84 1.74
N TYR A 220 -20.91 -10.73 0.51
CA TYR A 220 -22.17 -10.09 0.17
C TYR A 220 -23.05 -11.09 -0.57
N SER A 221 -24.34 -11.13 -0.24
CA SER A 221 -25.30 -12.00 -0.91
C SER A 221 -26.40 -11.18 -1.58
N PRO A 222 -26.17 -10.71 -2.81
CA PRO A 222 -27.23 -10.14 -3.62
C PRO A 222 -28.27 -11.15 -4.08
N HIS A 223 -29.53 -10.73 -4.11
CA HIS A 223 -30.62 -11.47 -4.72
C HIS A 223 -31.55 -10.55 -5.53
N PHE A 224 -32.03 -11.05 -6.67
CA PHE A 224 -32.98 -10.36 -7.53
C PHE A 224 -33.76 -11.35 -8.42
N THR A 225 -34.83 -10.88 -9.03
CA THR A 225 -35.66 -11.67 -9.94
C THR A 225 -35.68 -11.03 -11.31
N VAL A 226 -35.62 -11.86 -12.35
CA VAL A 226 -35.59 -11.44 -13.75
C VAL A 226 -36.43 -12.39 -14.60
N ALA A 227 -37.06 -11.89 -15.66
CA ALA A 227 -37.76 -12.71 -16.65
C ALA A 227 -36.90 -12.87 -17.90
N LEU A 228 -36.45 -14.10 -18.20
CA LEU A 228 -35.61 -14.44 -19.36
C LEU A 228 -36.07 -15.76 -19.97
N ALA A 229 -35.97 -15.88 -21.29
CA ALA A 229 -36.29 -17.12 -22.00
C ALA A 229 -35.14 -18.14 -21.99
N SER A 230 -33.89 -17.68 -21.83
CA SER A 230 -32.70 -18.55 -21.69
C SER A 230 -32.84 -19.52 -20.51
N ASP A 231 -32.02 -20.58 -20.42
CA ASP A 231 -31.93 -21.52 -19.28
C ASP A 231 -30.94 -21.06 -18.19
N PHE A 232 -30.00 -20.20 -18.53
CA PHE A 232 -29.04 -19.59 -17.61
C PHE A 232 -29.25 -18.08 -17.51
N VAL A 233 -28.58 -17.45 -16.54
CA VAL A 233 -28.52 -15.98 -16.42
C VAL A 233 -27.07 -15.58 -16.37
N HIS A 234 -26.61 -14.77 -17.32
CA HIS A 234 -25.30 -14.13 -17.23
C HIS A 234 -25.40 -12.90 -16.35
N VAL A 235 -24.47 -12.78 -15.42
CA VAL A 235 -24.45 -11.73 -14.41
C VAL A 235 -23.07 -11.10 -14.37
N SER A 236 -23.03 -9.77 -14.39
CA SER A 236 -21.82 -9.00 -14.15
C SER A 236 -21.96 -8.24 -12.83
N VAL A 237 -20.99 -8.44 -11.94
CA VAL A 237 -20.95 -7.77 -10.64
C VAL A 237 -19.80 -6.78 -10.65
N HIS A 238 -20.13 -5.54 -10.34
CA HIS A 238 -19.21 -4.42 -10.26
C HIS A 238 -19.07 -4.04 -8.78
N VAL A 239 -17.86 -4.13 -8.23
CA VAL A 239 -17.58 -3.79 -6.84
C VAL A 239 -16.54 -2.68 -6.77
N VAL A 240 -16.85 -1.66 -5.99
CA VAL A 240 -15.88 -0.62 -5.60
C VAL A 240 -15.47 -0.89 -4.16
N ASP A 241 -14.17 -1.09 -3.92
CA ASP A 241 -13.65 -1.30 -2.56
C ASP A 241 -13.59 0.02 -1.75
N ALA A 242 -13.21 -0.06 -0.47
CA ALA A 242 -13.03 1.11 0.39
C ALA A 242 -12.00 2.14 -0.12
N ARG A 243 -11.13 1.76 -1.06
CA ARG A 243 -10.09 2.60 -1.66
C ARG A 243 -10.55 3.25 -2.97
N ASN A 244 -11.81 3.04 -3.36
CA ASN A 244 -12.42 3.44 -4.63
C ASN A 244 -11.85 2.73 -5.87
N ILE A 245 -11.29 1.53 -5.68
CA ILE A 245 -10.83 0.68 -6.79
C ILE A 245 -12.02 -0.14 -7.28
N LEU A 246 -12.38 0.00 -8.56
CA LEU A 246 -13.41 -0.81 -9.20
C LEU A 246 -12.82 -2.13 -9.67
N VAL A 247 -13.55 -3.22 -9.43
CA VAL A 247 -13.32 -4.54 -10.01
C VAL A 247 -14.63 -5.10 -10.54
N VAL A 248 -14.56 -5.77 -11.69
CA VAL A 248 -15.71 -6.38 -12.35
C VAL A 248 -15.47 -7.87 -12.51
N ALA A 249 -16.49 -8.67 -12.23
CA ALA A 249 -16.46 -10.11 -12.40
C ALA A 249 -17.77 -10.60 -13.05
N ASN A 250 -17.63 -11.43 -14.08
CA ASN A 250 -18.76 -12.01 -14.80
C ASN A 250 -18.94 -13.48 -14.39
N THR A 251 -20.17 -13.90 -14.19
CA THR A 251 -20.53 -15.28 -13.86
C THR A 251 -21.77 -15.74 -14.60
N THR A 252 -21.93 -17.05 -14.73
CA THR A 252 -23.12 -17.68 -15.31
C THR A 252 -23.85 -18.40 -14.20
N CYS A 253 -25.08 -17.99 -13.93
CA CYS A 253 -25.96 -18.63 -12.97
C CYS A 253 -26.79 -19.69 -13.70
N SER A 254 -26.54 -20.96 -13.38
CA SER A 254 -27.36 -22.09 -13.81
C SER A 254 -28.33 -22.49 -12.70
N GLN A 255 -29.32 -23.31 -13.05
CA GLN A 255 -30.26 -23.85 -12.08
C GLN A 255 -29.53 -24.62 -10.98
N ALA A 256 -29.90 -24.37 -9.72
CA ALA A 256 -29.42 -25.18 -8.61
C ALA A 256 -29.96 -26.62 -8.80
N VAL A 257 -29.03 -27.59 -8.85
CA VAL A 257 -29.34 -29.03 -8.89
C VAL A 257 -29.81 -29.51 -7.52
#